data_AF-A0A6I3IC82-F1
#
_entry.id   AF-A0A6I3IC82-F1
#
_cell.length_a   1.000
_cell.length_b   1.000
_cell.length_c   1.000
_cell.angle_alpha   90.00
_cell.angle_beta   90.00
_cell.angle_gamma   90.00
#
_symmetry.space_group_name_H-M   'P 1'
#
loop_
_entity.id
_entity.type
_entity.pdbx_description
1 polymer ?
#
loop_
_entity_poly.entity_id
_entity_poly.type
_entity_poly.pdbx_seq_one_letter_code
_entity_poly.pdbx_strand_id
1 'polypeptide(L)'
;MGDGHRRAPWWIAAGAATLLAAAWGRLNPTCSLLVHELLDHPVVLGLAGYLLLAWGMSSIARDPQRRLVVRVLLAALGATAFGLVGVVLSVGVNPGRDELVLPAPAEAGVEAYEADIVSDGDLVSPLTTVVVRHRGWGLSARWWPAACINGEYAGGTMTSARWTGPTELVVVLDGGREVAVSVEPATAEPREVVRLGRRCGAASSTG
;
A
#
# COMPACT_ATOMS: atom_id res chain seq x y z
N MET A 1 -0.92 39.71 -39.31
CA MET A 1 -1.56 38.38 -39.39
C MET A 1 -1.06 37.59 -38.20
N GLY A 2 -1.92 37.38 -37.21
CA GLY A 2 -1.53 36.86 -35.90
C GLY A 2 -1.14 35.39 -35.95
N ASP A 3 -0.02 35.08 -35.29
CA ASP A 3 0.48 33.73 -35.08
C ASP A 3 -0.59 32.87 -34.41
N GLY A 4 -1.18 31.98 -35.19
CA GLY A 4 -2.10 30.96 -34.71
C GLY A 4 -1.34 29.92 -33.90
N HIS A 5 -0.99 30.24 -32.65
CA HIS A 5 -0.62 29.27 -31.63
C HIS A 5 -1.76 28.24 -31.53
N ARG A 6 -1.64 27.13 -32.26
CA ARG A 6 -2.49 25.95 -32.10
C ARG A 6 -2.20 25.41 -30.71
N ARG A 7 -2.95 25.90 -29.72
CA ARG A 7 -2.89 25.41 -28.34
C ARG A 7 -3.08 23.90 -28.40
N ALA A 8 -2.07 23.15 -27.97
CA ALA A 8 -2.21 21.72 -27.76
C ALA A 8 -3.45 21.50 -26.87
N PRO A 9 -4.35 20.56 -27.19
CA PRO A 9 -5.55 20.36 -26.41
C PRO A 9 -5.14 20.00 -24.99
N TRP A 10 -5.58 20.81 -24.03
CA TRP A 10 -5.19 20.76 -22.62
C TRP A 10 -5.39 19.38 -21.97
N TRP A 11 -6.28 18.57 -22.52
CA TRP A 11 -6.50 17.17 -22.16
C TRP A 11 -5.26 16.27 -22.27
N ILE A 12 -4.36 16.54 -23.23
CA ILE A 12 -3.09 15.80 -23.38
C ILE A 12 -2.13 16.16 -22.25
N ALA A 13 -2.03 17.46 -21.94
CA ALA A 13 -1.22 17.93 -20.82
C ALA A 13 -1.77 17.42 -19.48
N ALA A 14 -3.09 17.42 -19.31
CA ALA A 14 -3.75 16.86 -18.13
C ALA A 14 -3.53 15.34 -18.00
N GLY A 15 -3.62 14.59 -19.10
CA GLY A 15 -3.34 13.15 -19.13
C GLY A 15 -1.87 12.81 -18.83
N ALA A 16 -0.93 13.56 -19.41
CA ALA A 16 0.49 13.40 -19.11
C ALA A 16 0.81 13.76 -17.65
N ALA A 17 0.23 14.84 -17.13
CA ALA A 17 0.40 15.25 -15.74
C ALA A 17 -0.16 14.21 -14.75
N THR A 18 -1.31 13.59 -15.05
CA THR A 18 -1.88 12.52 -14.21
C THR A 18 -1.03 11.25 -14.24
N LEU A 19 -0.49 10.86 -15.40
CA LEU A 19 0.44 9.72 -15.48
C LEU A 19 1.75 9.98 -14.71
N LEU A 20 2.30 11.20 -14.84
CA LEU A 20 3.51 11.60 -14.11
C LEU A 20 3.27 11.67 -12.59
N ALA A 21 2.11 12.17 -12.16
CA ALA A 21 1.73 12.19 -10.75
C ALA A 21 1.58 10.76 -10.18
N ALA A 22 0.95 9.85 -10.92
CA ALA A 22 0.84 8.44 -10.51
C ALA A 22 2.22 7.74 -10.43
N ALA A 23 3.12 8.00 -11.39
CA ALA A 23 4.48 7.48 -11.36
C ALA A 23 5.30 8.06 -10.19
N TRP A 24 5.14 9.35 -9.90
CA TRP A 24 5.83 10.05 -8.82
C TRP A 24 5.41 9.57 -7.44
N GLY A 25 4.11 9.38 -7.20
CA GLY A 25 3.59 8.84 -5.94
C GLY A 25 4.16 7.46 -5.60
N ARG A 26 4.43 6.65 -6.63
CA ARG A 26 5.03 5.32 -6.47
C ARG A 26 6.52 5.36 -6.10
N LEU A 27 7.24 6.39 -6.54
CA LEU A 27 8.69 6.53 -6.31
C LEU A 27 9.01 7.29 -5.01
N ASN A 28 8.07 8.07 -4.48
CA ASN A 28 8.27 8.90 -3.27
C ASN A 28 7.07 8.76 -2.31
N PRO A 29 7.01 7.68 -1.50
CA PRO A 29 5.92 7.43 -0.55
C PRO A 29 5.87 8.42 0.64
N THR A 30 6.86 9.30 0.79
CA THR A 30 7.05 10.16 1.97
C THR A 30 6.51 11.59 1.84
N CYS A 31 5.90 11.98 0.72
CA CYS A 31 5.43 13.36 0.51
C CYS A 31 3.93 13.54 0.84
N SER A 32 3.65 14.45 1.80
CA SER A 32 2.35 14.99 2.27
C SER A 32 1.12 14.06 2.24
N LEU A 33 0.50 13.83 3.40
CA LEU A 33 -0.73 13.05 3.62
C LEU A 33 -1.83 13.23 2.55
N LEU A 34 -2.08 14.46 2.09
CA LEU A 34 -3.07 14.76 1.04
C LEU A 34 -2.71 14.19 -0.35
N VAL A 35 -1.42 14.04 -0.64
CA VAL A 35 -0.90 13.48 -1.89
C VAL A 35 -0.89 11.95 -1.81
N HIS A 36 -0.66 11.38 -0.64
CA HIS A 36 -0.76 9.95 -0.40
C HIS A 36 -2.20 9.46 -0.64
N GLU A 37 -3.19 10.10 -0.01
CA GLU A 37 -4.59 9.67 -0.08
C GLU A 37 -5.22 9.88 -1.47
N LEU A 38 -4.74 10.85 -2.25
CA LEU A 38 -5.15 11.04 -3.65
C LEU A 38 -4.43 10.07 -4.61
N LEU A 39 -3.20 9.64 -4.29
CA LEU A 39 -2.40 8.73 -5.12
C LEU A 39 -2.51 7.26 -4.71
N ASP A 40 -3.27 6.94 -3.65
CA ASP A 40 -3.53 5.57 -3.17
C ASP A 40 -4.25 4.67 -4.17
N HIS A 41 -4.73 5.23 -5.27
CA HIS A 41 -5.33 4.49 -6.38
C HIS A 41 -4.55 4.70 -7.68
N PRO A 42 -3.27 4.25 -7.75
CA PRO A 42 -2.40 4.47 -8.89
C PRO A 42 -2.94 3.81 -10.17
N VAL A 43 -3.71 2.73 -10.02
CA VAL A 43 -4.39 2.05 -11.14
C VAL A 43 -5.52 2.91 -11.70
N VAL A 44 -6.31 3.55 -10.83
CA VAL A 44 -7.44 4.42 -11.23
C VAL A 44 -6.92 5.68 -11.93
N LEU A 45 -5.87 6.30 -11.37
CA LEU A 45 -5.21 7.45 -11.98
C LEU A 45 -4.50 7.12 -13.29
N GLY A 46 -3.84 5.95 -13.36
CA GLY A 46 -3.23 5.44 -14.58
C GLY A 46 -4.25 5.22 -15.69
N LEU A 47 -5.40 4.60 -15.37
CA LEU A 47 -6.50 4.39 -16.30
C LEU A 47 -7.09 5.73 -16.79
N ALA A 48 -7.34 6.67 -15.88
CA ALA A 48 -7.87 7.99 -16.22
C ALA A 48 -6.92 8.78 -17.14
N GLY A 49 -5.61 8.79 -16.83
CA GLY A 49 -4.59 9.43 -17.67
C GLY A 49 -4.48 8.79 -19.06
N TYR A 50 -4.54 7.46 -19.14
CA TYR A 50 -4.54 6.72 -20.41
C TYR A 50 -5.77 7.05 -21.27
N LEU A 51 -6.97 7.08 -20.68
CA LEU A 51 -8.20 7.42 -21.40
C LEU A 51 -8.19 8.86 -21.93
N LEU A 52 -7.67 9.82 -21.14
CA LEU A 52 -7.54 11.21 -21.57
C LEU A 52 -6.54 11.38 -22.72
N LEU A 53 -5.40 10.67 -22.68
CA LEU A 53 -4.44 10.64 -23.77
C LEU A 53 -5.01 9.97 -25.03
N ALA A 54 -5.73 8.85 -24.85
CA ALA A 54 -6.36 8.15 -25.94
C ALA A 54 -7.41 9.01 -26.65
N TRP A 55 -8.21 9.74 -25.86
CA TRP A 55 -9.18 10.71 -26.35
C TRP A 55 -8.51 11.88 -27.05
N GLY A 56 -7.49 12.48 -26.42
CA GLY A 56 -6.72 13.60 -26.96
C GLY A 56 -6.10 13.27 -28.32
N MET A 57 -5.38 12.15 -28.42
CA MET A 57 -4.75 11.72 -29.67
C MET A 57 -5.78 11.33 -30.74
N SER A 58 -6.90 10.71 -30.35
CA SER A 58 -8.01 10.40 -31.27
C SER A 58 -8.75 11.64 -31.79
N SER A 59 -8.64 12.79 -31.10
CA SER A 59 -9.26 14.07 -31.50
C SER A 59 -8.38 14.90 -32.45
N ILE A 60 -7.05 14.71 -32.40
CA ILE A 60 -6.09 15.39 -33.27
C ILE A 60 -5.98 14.70 -34.64
N ALA A 61 -6.17 13.38 -34.68
CA ALA A 61 -6.15 12.61 -35.91
C ALA A 61 -7.39 12.92 -36.77
N ARG A 62 -7.24 13.83 -37.75
CA ARG A 62 -8.30 14.25 -38.68
C ARG A 62 -8.59 13.21 -39.77
N ASP A 63 -7.60 12.39 -40.10
CA ASP A 63 -7.69 11.36 -41.13
C ASP A 63 -8.20 10.04 -40.51
N PRO A 64 -9.25 9.41 -41.07
CA PRO A 64 -9.81 8.15 -40.57
C PRO A 64 -8.76 7.02 -40.49
N GLN A 65 -7.80 6.95 -41.42
CA GLN A 65 -6.76 5.91 -41.38
C GLN A 65 -5.77 6.16 -40.23
N ARG A 66 -5.28 7.40 -40.07
CA ARG A 66 -4.41 7.76 -38.94
C ARG A 66 -5.10 7.57 -37.60
N ARG A 67 -6.40 7.87 -37.50
CA ARG A 67 -7.18 7.69 -36.28
C ARG A 67 -7.27 6.21 -35.89
N LEU A 68 -7.40 5.32 -36.88
CA LEU A 68 -7.44 3.87 -36.67
C LEU A 68 -6.07 3.35 -36.20
N VAL A 69 -4.98 3.77 -36.85
CA VAL A 69 -3.60 3.42 -36.43
C VAL A 69 -3.30 3.89 -35.00
N VAL A 70 -3.67 5.12 -34.65
CA VAL A 70 -3.48 5.67 -33.30
C VAL A 70 -4.27 4.87 -32.26
N ARG A 71 -5.52 4.48 -32.57
CA ARG A 71 -6.33 3.64 -31.67
C ARG A 71 -5.74 2.25 -31.46
N VAL A 72 -5.23 1.62 -32.52
CA VAL A 72 -4.60 0.30 -32.43
C VAL A 72 -3.32 0.37 -31.59
N LEU A 73 -2.46 1.37 -31.81
CA LEU A 73 -1.25 1.56 -31.02
C LEU A 73 -1.55 1.82 -29.55
N LEU A 74 -2.55 2.67 -29.26
CA LEU A 74 -3.02 2.90 -27.91
C LEU A 74 -3.52 1.61 -27.28
N ALA A 75 -4.42 0.89 -27.94
CA ALA A 75 -4.99 -0.36 -27.45
C ALA A 75 -3.91 -1.42 -27.16
N ALA A 76 -2.91 -1.53 -28.04
CA ALA A 76 -1.76 -2.41 -27.81
C ALA A 76 -0.96 -1.96 -26.58
N LEU A 77 -0.65 -0.67 -26.45
CA LEU A 77 0.08 -0.11 -25.30
C LEU A 77 -0.69 -0.32 -23.99
N GLY A 78 -2.00 -0.09 -24.01
CA GLY A 78 -2.91 -0.34 -22.89
C GLY A 78 -2.93 -1.82 -22.52
N ALA A 79 -3.10 -2.72 -23.49
CA ALA A 79 -3.08 -4.15 -23.26
C ALA A 79 -1.74 -4.64 -22.68
N THR A 80 -0.61 -4.10 -23.14
CA THR A 80 0.71 -4.43 -22.58
C THR A 80 0.86 -3.91 -21.15
N ALA A 81 0.49 -2.64 -20.88
CA ALA A 81 0.60 -2.05 -19.55
C ALA A 81 -0.34 -2.71 -18.53
N PHE A 82 -1.61 -2.89 -18.88
CA PHE A 82 -2.59 -3.59 -18.03
C PHE A 82 -2.28 -5.08 -17.90
N GLY A 83 -1.75 -5.72 -18.95
CA GLY A 83 -1.26 -7.08 -18.88
C GLY A 83 -0.10 -7.23 -17.90
N LEU A 84 0.86 -6.31 -17.93
CA LEU A 84 2.01 -6.31 -17.02
C LEU A 84 1.57 -6.07 -15.57
N VAL A 85 0.68 -5.10 -15.33
CA VAL A 85 0.08 -4.86 -14.00
C VAL A 85 -0.73 -6.07 -13.54
N GLY A 86 -1.52 -6.66 -14.44
CA GLY A 86 -2.29 -7.86 -14.17
C GLY A 86 -1.41 -9.04 -13.78
N VAL A 87 -0.26 -9.24 -14.45
CA VAL A 87 0.72 -10.26 -14.09
C VAL A 87 1.33 -9.97 -12.71
N VAL A 88 1.75 -8.73 -12.43
CA VAL A 88 2.28 -8.38 -11.11
C VAL A 88 1.26 -8.64 -9.99
N LEU A 89 -0.01 -8.25 -10.20
CA LEU A 89 -1.08 -8.48 -9.23
C LEU A 89 -1.46 -9.97 -9.11
N SER A 90 -1.49 -10.72 -10.22
CA SER A 90 -1.92 -12.13 -10.23
C SER A 90 -0.87 -13.08 -9.67
N VAL A 91 0.42 -12.74 -9.82
CA VAL A 91 1.51 -13.55 -9.27
C VAL A 91 1.76 -13.19 -7.79
N GLY A 92 1.05 -12.22 -7.22
CA GLY A 92 1.17 -11.85 -5.80
C GLY A 92 2.57 -11.35 -5.42
N VAL A 93 3.41 -11.02 -6.40
CA VAL A 93 4.82 -10.66 -6.17
C VAL A 93 4.87 -9.20 -5.78
N ASN A 94 4.66 -8.91 -4.50
CA ASN A 94 5.38 -7.82 -3.87
C ASN A 94 6.72 -8.40 -3.42
N PRO A 95 7.83 -8.15 -4.15
CA PRO A 95 9.13 -8.63 -3.69
C PRO A 95 9.44 -7.98 -2.33
N GLY A 96 9.41 -8.77 -1.26
CA GLY A 96 9.69 -8.33 0.10
C GLY A 96 8.49 -7.91 0.96
N ARG A 97 7.24 -8.25 0.57
CA ARG A 97 6.08 -8.12 1.46
C ARG A 97 5.56 -9.50 1.88
N ASP A 98 5.88 -9.89 3.10
CA ASP A 98 5.29 -11.07 3.73
C ASP A 98 4.13 -10.62 4.62
N GLU A 99 2.93 -11.14 4.35
CA GLU A 99 1.71 -10.84 5.12
C GLU A 99 1.24 -12.10 5.85
N LEU A 100 1.07 -11.98 7.16
CA LEU A 100 0.63 -13.04 8.05
C LEU A 100 -0.54 -12.54 8.90
N VAL A 101 -1.71 -13.14 8.71
CA VAL A 101 -2.90 -12.83 9.50
C VAL A 101 -3.14 -13.93 10.53
N LEU A 102 -3.11 -13.58 11.80
CA LEU A 102 -3.29 -14.48 12.94
C LEU A 102 -4.59 -14.15 13.68
N PRO A 103 -5.62 -14.99 13.59
CA PRO A 103 -6.82 -14.79 14.39
C PRO A 103 -6.53 -14.99 15.87
N ALA A 104 -7.04 -14.08 16.69
CA ALA A 104 -6.99 -14.26 18.13
C ALA A 104 -7.91 -15.41 18.57
N PRO A 105 -7.56 -16.11 19.67
CA PRO A 105 -8.45 -17.09 20.29
C PRO A 105 -9.81 -16.47 20.62
N ALA A 106 -10.89 -17.22 20.36
CA ALA A 106 -12.24 -16.73 20.66
C ALA A 106 -12.47 -16.62 22.18
N GLU A 107 -13.07 -15.51 22.60
CA GLU A 107 -13.45 -15.25 23.99
C GLU A 107 -14.94 -14.87 24.07
N ALA A 108 -15.65 -15.39 25.06
CA ALA A 108 -17.09 -15.20 25.17
C ALA A 108 -17.43 -13.73 25.48
N GLY A 109 -18.29 -13.12 24.67
CA GLY A 109 -18.69 -11.72 24.83
C GLY A 109 -17.71 -10.70 24.24
N VAL A 110 -16.67 -11.16 23.53
CA VAL A 110 -15.69 -10.33 22.84
C VAL A 110 -15.86 -10.48 21.34
N GLU A 111 -15.82 -9.36 20.60
CA GLU A 111 -15.83 -9.40 19.14
C GLU A 111 -14.54 -10.07 18.63
N ALA A 112 -14.66 -10.92 17.62
CA ALA A 112 -13.49 -11.58 17.06
C ALA A 112 -12.54 -10.54 16.45
N TYR A 113 -11.25 -10.65 16.74
CA TYR A 113 -10.21 -9.78 16.19
C TYR A 113 -9.00 -10.62 15.75
N GLU A 114 -8.10 -10.00 14.98
CA GLU A 114 -6.93 -10.64 14.40
C GLU A 114 -5.73 -9.69 14.39
N ALA A 115 -4.53 -10.27 14.45
CA ALA A 115 -3.28 -9.56 14.21
C ALA A 115 -2.91 -9.71 12.73
N ASP A 116 -2.77 -8.57 12.07
CA ASP A 116 -2.30 -8.42 10.71
C ASP A 116 -0.82 -8.02 10.77
N ILE A 117 0.06 -8.90 10.30
CA ILE A 117 1.50 -8.73 10.40
C ILE A 117 2.06 -8.60 9.00
N VAL A 118 2.59 -7.42 8.69
CA VAL A 118 3.16 -7.11 7.40
C VAL A 118 4.65 -6.86 7.57
N SER A 119 5.48 -7.65 6.93
CA SER A 119 6.92 -7.40 6.81
C SER A 119 7.19 -6.80 5.44
N ASP A 120 7.48 -5.51 5.41
CA ASP A 120 7.83 -4.74 4.20
C ASP A 120 9.32 -4.40 4.22
N GLY A 121 9.96 -4.30 3.04
CA GLY A 121 11.34 -3.83 2.92
C GLY A 121 12.22 -4.74 2.08
N ASP A 122 13.49 -4.35 1.90
CA ASP A 122 14.47 -5.21 1.24
C ASP A 122 15.04 -6.25 2.22
N LEU A 123 15.71 -7.28 1.70
CA LEU A 123 16.34 -8.33 2.51
C LEU A 123 17.41 -7.80 3.48
N VAL A 124 17.85 -6.56 3.32
CA VAL A 124 18.93 -5.94 4.11
C VAL A 124 18.37 -5.18 5.31
N SER A 125 17.17 -4.61 5.18
CA SER A 125 16.52 -3.83 6.23
C SER A 125 15.00 -4.03 6.21
N PRO A 126 14.51 -5.24 6.53
CA PRO A 126 13.08 -5.49 6.63
C PRO A 126 12.47 -4.73 7.81
N LEU A 127 11.23 -4.31 7.65
CA LEU A 127 10.42 -3.61 8.63
C LEU A 127 9.12 -4.38 8.83
N THR A 128 8.96 -5.01 9.99
CA THR A 128 7.74 -5.71 10.36
C THR A 128 6.83 -4.79 11.15
N THR A 129 5.59 -4.64 10.70
CA THR A 129 4.54 -3.89 11.38
C THR A 129 3.43 -4.86 11.77
N VAL A 130 2.96 -4.75 13.01
CA VAL A 130 1.84 -5.53 13.54
C VAL A 130 0.69 -4.57 13.81
N VAL A 131 -0.46 -4.85 13.21
CA VAL A 131 -1.70 -4.12 13.41
C VAL A 131 -2.73 -5.10 13.96
N VAL A 132 -3.43 -4.72 15.03
CA VAL A 132 -4.55 -5.50 15.55
C VAL A 132 -5.84 -4.87 15.02
N ARG A 133 -6.76 -5.69 14.51
CA ARG A 133 -8.04 -5.21 13.98
C ARG A 133 -9.19 -6.17 14.27
N HIS A 134 -10.39 -5.64 14.43
CA HIS A 134 -11.60 -6.45 14.53
C HIS A 134 -11.88 -7.18 13.22
N ARG A 135 -12.44 -8.38 13.33
CA ARG A 135 -12.78 -9.29 12.25
C ARG A 135 -14.14 -8.93 11.68
N GLY A 136 -14.22 -7.73 11.12
CA GLY A 136 -15.39 -7.20 10.44
C GLY A 136 -14.95 -6.35 9.26
N TRP A 137 -15.54 -6.56 8.08
CA TRP A 137 -15.30 -5.72 6.91
C TRP A 137 -16.31 -4.58 6.91
N GLY A 138 -15.83 -3.35 7.12
CA GLY A 138 -16.67 -2.15 7.08
C GLY A 138 -15.89 -0.87 7.38
N LEU A 139 -16.45 0.29 7.02
CA LEU A 139 -15.87 1.61 7.28
C LEU A 139 -15.68 1.92 8.77
N SER A 140 -16.28 1.13 9.65
CA SER A 140 -16.16 1.19 11.11
C SER A 140 -15.14 0.20 11.68
N ALA A 141 -14.45 -0.58 10.84
CA ALA A 141 -13.42 -1.51 11.28
C ALA A 141 -12.25 -0.72 11.89
N ARG A 142 -12.13 -0.81 13.21
CA ARG A 142 -11.05 -0.17 13.94
C ARG A 142 -9.81 -1.04 13.86
N TRP A 143 -8.67 -0.37 13.73
CA TRP A 143 -7.36 -0.97 13.67
C TRP A 143 -6.42 -0.16 14.56
N TRP A 144 -5.48 -0.85 15.20
CA TRP A 144 -4.52 -0.24 16.10
C TRP A 144 -3.11 -0.74 15.78
N PRO A 145 -2.13 0.17 15.67
CA PRO A 145 -0.74 -0.23 15.56
C PRO A 145 -0.31 -0.86 16.89
N ALA A 146 0.14 -2.10 16.86
CA ALA A 146 0.48 -2.87 18.06
C ALA A 146 1.98 -3.10 18.21
N ALA A 147 2.69 -3.32 17.10
CA ALA A 147 4.16 -3.39 17.12
C ALA A 147 4.79 -2.89 15.82
N CYS A 148 6.03 -2.43 15.92
CA CYS A 148 6.93 -2.16 14.81
C CYS A 148 8.32 -2.69 15.16
N ILE A 149 8.90 -3.48 14.26
CA ILE A 149 10.19 -4.15 14.44
C ILE A 149 11.04 -3.90 13.19
N ASN A 150 12.16 -3.20 13.37
CA ASN A 150 13.13 -2.95 12.32
C ASN A 150 14.23 -4.03 12.37
N GLY A 151 14.60 -4.60 11.22
CA GLY A 151 15.65 -5.62 11.09
C GLY A 151 17.06 -5.16 11.48
N GLU A 152 17.31 -3.85 11.52
CA GLU A 152 18.56 -3.29 12.09
C GLU A 152 18.61 -3.37 13.63
N TYR A 153 17.55 -3.82 14.29
CA TYR A 153 17.52 -4.03 15.74
C TYR A 153 18.48 -5.17 16.14
N ALA A 154 19.15 -5.04 17.28
CA ALA A 154 20.12 -6.04 17.74
C ALA A 154 19.50 -7.42 18.02
N GLY A 155 18.19 -7.49 18.22
CA GLY A 155 17.43 -8.75 18.32
C GLY A 155 17.03 -9.35 16.97
N GLY A 156 17.42 -8.74 15.85
CA GLY A 156 17.14 -9.19 14.49
C GLY A 156 15.70 -8.98 14.04
N THR A 157 15.31 -9.74 13.02
CA THR A 157 14.04 -9.67 12.31
C THR A 157 13.00 -10.59 12.94
N MET A 158 11.72 -10.41 12.60
CA MET A 158 10.68 -11.34 13.03
C MET A 158 10.80 -12.67 12.27
N THR A 159 10.74 -13.79 12.98
CA THR A 159 10.70 -15.13 12.41
C THR A 159 9.32 -15.75 12.43
N SER A 160 8.55 -15.51 13.50
CA SER A 160 7.19 -16.02 13.65
C SER A 160 6.40 -15.22 14.68
N ALA A 161 5.09 -15.42 14.72
CA ALA A 161 4.23 -14.86 15.76
C ALA A 161 3.12 -15.86 16.11
N ARG A 162 2.64 -15.80 17.35
CA ARG A 162 1.57 -16.67 17.86
C ARG A 162 0.80 -15.97 18.98
N TRP A 163 -0.50 -16.22 19.05
CA TRP A 163 -1.29 -15.85 20.22
C TRP A 163 -1.03 -16.84 21.36
N THR A 164 -0.70 -16.34 22.56
CA THR A 164 -0.65 -17.15 23.80
C THR A 164 -2.00 -17.19 24.51
N GLY A 165 -2.87 -16.22 24.22
CA GLY A 165 -4.24 -16.13 24.69
C GLY A 165 -4.97 -14.96 24.02
N PRO A 166 -6.20 -14.63 24.43
CA PRO A 166 -6.96 -13.51 23.87
C PRO A 166 -6.48 -12.14 24.37
N THR A 167 -5.38 -12.05 25.11
CA THR A 167 -4.84 -10.79 25.61
C THR A 167 -3.41 -10.54 25.16
N GLU A 168 -2.78 -11.52 24.49
CA GLU A 168 -1.34 -11.49 24.30
C GLU A 168 -0.92 -12.19 23.00
N LEU A 169 -0.27 -11.40 22.14
CA LEU A 169 0.41 -11.85 20.95
C LEU A 169 1.91 -11.91 21.24
N VAL A 170 2.53 -13.06 21.03
CA VAL A 170 3.98 -13.24 21.13
C VAL A 170 4.59 -13.20 19.75
N VAL A 171 5.53 -12.29 19.55
CA VAL A 171 6.35 -12.17 18.35
C VAL A 171 7.74 -12.73 18.65
N VAL A 172 8.18 -13.68 17.83
CA VAL A 172 9.48 -14.34 17.96
C VAL A 172 10.45 -13.71 16.98
N LEU A 173 11.57 -13.21 17.50
CA LEU A 173 12.66 -12.62 16.74
C LEU A 173 13.76 -13.64 16.44
N ASP A 174 14.69 -13.25 15.57
CA ASP A 174 15.92 -13.99 15.34
C ASP A 174 16.66 -14.28 16.66
N GLY A 175 17.24 -15.47 16.76
CA GLY A 175 17.88 -15.93 17.99
C GLY A 175 16.92 -16.40 19.09
N GLY A 176 15.61 -16.52 18.79
CA GLY A 176 14.62 -17.12 19.69
C GLY A 176 14.12 -16.19 20.78
N ARG A 177 14.40 -14.89 20.66
CA ARG A 177 13.90 -13.90 21.62
C ARG A 177 12.42 -13.65 21.38
N GLU A 178 11.63 -13.75 22.43
CA GLU A 178 10.19 -13.45 22.38
C GLU A 178 9.90 -12.01 22.84
N VAL A 179 8.93 -11.38 22.19
CA VAL A 179 8.42 -10.06 22.50
C VAL A 179 6.91 -10.17 22.61
N ALA A 180 6.38 -9.89 23.79
CA ALA A 180 4.95 -9.91 24.04
C ALA A 180 4.31 -8.56 23.66
N VAL A 181 3.16 -8.62 23.02
CA VAL A 181 2.30 -7.49 22.69
C VAL A 181 0.98 -7.71 23.42
N SER A 182 0.74 -6.92 24.47
CA SER A 182 -0.49 -7.00 25.26
C SER A 182 -1.63 -6.24 24.59
N VAL A 183 -2.78 -6.89 24.48
CA VAL A 183 -3.99 -6.38 23.84
C VAL A 183 -5.15 -6.46 24.82
N GLU A 184 -5.98 -5.43 24.85
CA GLU A 184 -7.23 -5.41 25.59
C GLU A 184 -8.33 -6.09 24.75
N PRO A 185 -8.86 -7.26 25.13
CA PRO A 185 -9.75 -8.05 24.28
C PRO A 185 -11.03 -7.29 23.91
N ALA A 186 -11.61 -6.57 24.88
CA ALA A 186 -12.88 -5.87 24.70
C ALA A 186 -12.84 -4.79 23.60
N THR A 187 -11.68 -4.17 23.40
CA THR A 187 -11.50 -3.12 22.39
C THR A 187 -10.61 -3.56 21.25
N ALA A 188 -9.85 -4.65 21.38
CA ALA A 188 -8.72 -5.04 20.53
C ALA A 188 -7.58 -4.00 20.47
N GLU A 189 -7.56 -3.06 21.43
CA GLU A 189 -6.54 -2.03 21.53
C GLU A 189 -5.29 -2.56 22.23
N PRO A 190 -4.09 -2.37 21.66
CA PRO A 190 -2.85 -2.70 22.34
C PRO A 190 -2.65 -1.80 23.55
N ARG A 191 -2.28 -2.39 24.70
CA ARG A 191 -1.99 -1.63 25.93
C ARG A 191 -0.78 -0.72 25.78
N GLU A 192 0.18 -1.18 24.99
CA GLU A 192 1.36 -0.42 24.60
C GLU A 192 1.75 -0.75 23.17
N VAL A 193 2.29 0.24 22.46
CA VAL A 193 2.81 0.03 21.11
C VAL A 193 4.29 -0.32 21.21
N VAL A 194 4.62 -1.56 20.87
CA VAL A 194 6.01 -2.03 20.91
C VAL A 194 6.78 -1.46 19.73
N ARG A 195 7.89 -0.77 19.98
CA ARG A 195 8.73 -0.17 18.92
C ARG A 195 10.17 -0.61 19.08
N LEU A 196 10.65 -1.44 18.17
CA LEU A 196 12.02 -1.98 18.18
C LEU A 196 12.80 -1.46 16.98
N GLY A 197 13.80 -0.62 17.25
CA GLY A 197 14.71 -0.07 16.25
C GLY A 197 14.33 1.33 15.75
N ARG A 198 15.29 1.98 15.10
CA ARG A 198 15.26 3.45 14.87
C ARG A 198 14.18 3.92 13.88
N ARG A 199 13.77 3.08 12.93
CA ARG A 199 12.75 3.39 11.92
C ARG A 199 11.32 3.32 12.46
N CYS A 200 11.11 2.75 13.65
CA CYS A 200 9.80 2.64 14.28
C CYS A 200 9.34 3.90 15.04
N GLY A 201 10.16 4.96 15.07
CA GLY A 201 9.89 6.18 15.84
C GLY A 201 10.05 5.98 17.36
N ALA A 202 10.15 7.08 18.11
CA ALA A 202 10.20 7.03 19.57
C ALA A 202 8.82 6.61 20.14
N ALA A 203 8.81 5.90 21.26
CA ALA A 203 7.60 5.68 22.04
C ALA A 203 7.00 7.04 22.38
N SER A 204 5.75 7.29 21.97
CA SER A 204 5.02 8.46 22.42
C SER A 204 4.69 8.25 23.90
N SER A 205 5.57 8.71 24.77
CA SER A 205 5.27 8.90 26.18
C SER A 205 4.30 10.07 26.30
N THR A 206 3.01 9.82 26.24
CA THR A 206 2.01 10.72 26.81
C THR A 206 1.65 10.16 28.18
N GLY A 207 2.26 10.75 29.21
CA GLY A 207 1.80 10.63 30.59
C GLY A 207 0.57 11.47 30.86
#